data_AF-A0A2N2GLU4-F1
#
_entry.id   AF-A0A2N2GLU4-F1
#
_cell.length_a   1.000
_cell.length_b   1.000
_cell.length_c   1.000
_cell.angle_alpha   90.00
_cell.angle_beta   90.00
_cell.angle_gamma   90.00
#
_symmetry.space_group_name_H-M   'P 1'
#
loop_
_entity.id
_entity.type
_entity.pdbx_description
1 polymer ?
#
loop_
_entity_poly.entity_id
_entity_poly.type
_entity_poly.pdbx_seq_one_letter_code
_entity_poly.pdbx_strand_id
1 'polypeptide(L)'
;MKLVVVLVIAAVTGLILFGLRYGQRSSSTRGGRRGSFDSYESQHQPTPRLPPAVAATELPSVRLRVAPSAKPPQLGDSRIGGRPDLPKGTPWPIHAGRPLSFLAQFRLADVPRPGSLIDLPSDGHLYFFYDVEGMPWGFDPKDRGSWAVLYAPSGAELAPAAPDPGAKPPHEFKAAAVEFAVEATLPDPMSDVVERLALDTVDDEDYAAFLRSKEDTDATLESRILGHPQLIQNGMQLECQLASNGIYVGGPEGYHDPRVAELKRAAADWRLLLQLDSHEDQGMMWGDSGRLYFWIREQDLRAKRFDRAWLVLQCY
;
A
#
# COMPACT_ATOMS: atom_id res chain seq x y z
N MET A 1 -25.59 25.12 -11.59
CA MET A 1 -24.24 25.71 -11.69
C MET A 1 -23.28 24.56 -11.91
N LYS A 2 -22.65 24.50 -13.07
CA LYS A 2 -21.98 23.30 -13.61
C LYS A 2 -20.61 23.10 -12.94
N LEU A 3 -20.37 21.86 -12.50
CA LEU A 3 -19.10 21.31 -12.05
C LEU A 3 -18.06 21.43 -13.18
N VAL A 4 -16.86 21.94 -12.83
CA VAL A 4 -15.65 21.84 -13.65
C VAL A 4 -14.78 20.81 -12.96
N VAL A 5 -14.67 19.62 -13.55
CA VAL A 5 -13.70 18.59 -13.18
C VAL A 5 -12.43 18.92 -13.97
N VAL A 6 -11.36 19.29 -13.27
CA VAL A 6 -10.04 19.47 -13.88
C VAL A 6 -9.32 18.12 -13.84
N LEU A 7 -9.19 17.52 -15.01
CA LEU A 7 -8.41 16.32 -15.28
C LEU A 7 -6.93 16.74 -15.40
N VAL A 8 -6.06 16.28 -14.51
CA VAL A 8 -4.61 16.44 -14.65
C VAL A 8 -4.04 15.13 -15.19
N ILE A 9 -3.83 15.07 -16.51
CA ILE A 9 -3.04 14.02 -17.16
C ILE A 9 -1.62 14.56 -17.28
N ALA A 10 -0.67 13.98 -16.54
CA ALA A 10 0.74 14.17 -16.81
C ALA A 10 1.18 13.17 -17.89
N ALA A 11 1.40 13.69 -19.10
CA ALA A 11 1.98 12.94 -20.21
C ALA A 11 3.51 12.92 -20.08
N VAL A 12 4.11 11.74 -20.02
CA VAL A 12 5.50 11.53 -20.44
C VAL A 12 5.47 10.61 -21.66
N THR A 13 6.05 11.12 -22.74
CA THR A 13 6.02 10.57 -24.08
C THR A 13 7.15 9.55 -24.25
N GLY A 14 6.80 8.29 -24.54
CA GLY A 14 7.70 7.26 -25.03
C GLY A 14 7.09 6.65 -26.30
N LEU A 15 7.57 7.12 -27.46
CA LEU A 15 7.05 6.78 -28.79
C LEU A 15 7.63 5.43 -29.25
N ILE A 16 6.82 4.37 -29.37
CA ILE A 16 7.15 3.22 -30.25
C ILE A 16 5.91 2.88 -31.08
N LEU A 17 5.98 3.24 -32.36
CA LEU A 17 5.05 2.90 -33.42
C LEU A 17 5.16 1.40 -33.77
N PHE A 18 4.09 0.63 -33.61
CA PHE A 18 3.93 -0.64 -34.33
C PHE A 18 2.71 -0.58 -35.25
N GLY A 19 2.98 -0.55 -36.55
CA GLY A 19 1.97 -0.50 -37.61
C GLY A 19 1.30 -1.86 -37.82
N LEU A 20 -0.02 -1.89 -37.68
CA LEU A 20 -0.87 -2.98 -38.16
C LEU A 20 -0.97 -2.90 -39.69
N ARG A 21 -0.36 -3.85 -40.40
CA ARG A 21 -0.67 -4.11 -41.82
C ARG A 21 -1.64 -5.29 -41.92
N TYR A 22 -2.90 -4.95 -42.19
CA TYR A 22 -3.90 -5.85 -42.76
C TYR A 22 -3.41 -6.39 -44.12
N GLY A 23 -3.33 -7.71 -44.25
CA GLY A 23 -3.11 -8.40 -45.52
C GLY A 23 -4.31 -9.27 -45.87
N GLN A 24 -5.14 -8.82 -46.81
CA GLN A 24 -6.04 -9.71 -47.54
C GLN A 24 -5.24 -10.50 -48.59
N ARG A 25 -5.47 -11.81 -48.70
CA ARG A 25 -5.40 -12.50 -50.00
C ARG A 25 -6.23 -13.79 -50.05
N SER A 26 -6.89 -13.87 -51.20
CA SER A 26 -7.78 -14.86 -51.80
C SER A 26 -7.34 -16.34 -51.80
N SER A 27 -8.35 -17.19 -51.93
CA SER A 27 -8.41 -18.64 -52.14
C SER A 27 -7.65 -19.21 -53.37
N SER A 28 -7.04 -20.40 -53.23
CA SER A 28 -7.14 -21.51 -54.22
C SER A 28 -6.63 -22.87 -53.71
N THR A 29 -7.49 -23.88 -53.76
CA THR A 29 -7.31 -25.32 -54.10
C THR A 29 -6.14 -26.19 -53.58
N ARG A 30 -6.56 -27.24 -52.85
CA ARG A 30 -6.15 -28.68 -52.83
C ARG A 30 -4.69 -29.08 -53.09
N GLY A 31 -4.13 -29.80 -52.10
CA GLY A 31 -3.04 -30.76 -52.28
C GLY A 31 -2.68 -31.44 -50.96
N GLY A 32 -3.11 -32.68 -50.77
CA GLY A 32 -2.87 -33.42 -49.52
C GLY A 32 -1.41 -33.83 -49.34
N ARG A 33 -0.92 -33.75 -48.11
CA ARG A 33 0.17 -34.58 -47.56
C ARG A 33 0.00 -34.63 -46.04
N ARG A 34 -0.07 -35.85 -45.51
CA ARG A 34 0.00 -36.14 -44.07
C ARG A 34 1.38 -35.68 -43.59
N GLY A 35 1.41 -34.63 -42.79
CA GLY A 35 2.59 -34.17 -42.05
C GLY A 35 2.35 -34.42 -40.57
N SER A 36 3.41 -34.90 -39.91
CA SER A 36 3.56 -35.13 -38.47
C SER A 36 2.85 -34.07 -37.62
N PHE A 37 2.15 -34.52 -36.58
CA PHE A 37 1.69 -33.66 -35.49
C PHE A 37 2.94 -33.33 -34.66
N ASP A 38 3.71 -32.33 -35.10
CA ASP A 38 4.78 -31.78 -34.28
C ASP A 38 4.13 -31.16 -33.04
N SER A 39 4.34 -31.83 -31.90
CA SER A 39 4.05 -31.30 -30.59
C SER A 39 4.70 -29.93 -30.48
N TYR A 40 3.89 -28.88 -30.31
CA TYR A 40 4.37 -27.61 -29.79
C TYR A 40 4.89 -27.87 -28.39
N GLU A 41 6.17 -28.20 -28.30
CA GLU A 41 6.94 -28.14 -27.07
C GLU A 41 6.80 -26.71 -26.57
N SER A 42 6.02 -26.52 -25.50
CA SER A 42 6.00 -25.29 -24.74
C SER A 42 7.44 -25.06 -24.28
N GLN A 43 8.15 -24.19 -25.01
CA GLN A 43 9.47 -23.72 -24.61
C GLN A 43 9.29 -23.13 -23.22
N HIS A 44 9.67 -23.88 -22.19
CA HIS A 44 9.79 -23.36 -20.84
C HIS A 44 10.88 -22.29 -20.92
N GLN A 45 10.49 -21.03 -21.11
CA GLN A 45 11.40 -19.93 -20.89
C GLN A 45 11.94 -20.10 -19.46
N PRO A 46 13.28 -20.12 -19.28
CA PRO A 46 13.84 -20.22 -17.96
C PRO A 46 13.30 -19.07 -17.12
N THR A 47 12.78 -19.37 -15.93
CA THR A 47 12.31 -18.33 -15.00
C THR A 47 13.44 -17.30 -14.83
N PRO A 48 13.17 -16.00 -15.05
CA PRO A 48 14.18 -14.96 -14.89
C PRO A 48 14.84 -15.09 -13.51
N ARG A 49 16.16 -14.95 -13.44
CA ARG A 49 16.87 -14.98 -12.14
C ARG A 49 16.89 -13.59 -11.54
N LEU A 50 16.47 -13.47 -10.29
CA LEU A 50 16.59 -12.20 -9.57
C LEU A 50 18.07 -11.79 -9.46
N PRO A 51 18.40 -10.51 -9.65
CA PRO A 51 19.71 -9.99 -9.32
C PRO A 51 20.00 -10.22 -7.83
N PRO A 52 21.20 -10.70 -7.45
CA PRO A 52 21.54 -10.95 -6.05
C PRO A 52 21.37 -9.72 -5.14
N ALA A 53 21.61 -8.51 -5.68
CA ALA A 53 21.42 -7.26 -4.95
C ALA A 53 19.95 -7.03 -4.57
N VAL A 54 19.01 -7.32 -5.48
CA VAL A 54 17.57 -7.22 -5.20
C VAL A 54 17.14 -8.31 -4.23
N ALA A 55 17.62 -9.54 -4.42
CA ALA A 55 17.29 -10.66 -3.53
C ALA A 55 17.73 -10.39 -2.09
N ALA A 56 18.86 -9.70 -1.91
CA ALA A 56 19.35 -9.28 -0.60
C ALA A 56 18.52 -8.19 0.09
N THR A 57 17.54 -7.60 -0.62
CA THR A 57 16.60 -6.62 -0.05
C THR A 57 15.29 -7.23 0.42
N GLU A 58 15.11 -8.54 0.32
CA GLU A 58 13.89 -9.22 0.78
C GLU A 58 13.58 -8.87 2.25
N LEU A 59 12.32 -8.50 2.50
CA LEU A 59 11.84 -8.16 3.84
C LEU A 59 10.66 -9.05 4.24
N PRO A 60 10.62 -9.53 5.49
CA PRO A 60 9.44 -10.18 6.01
C PRO A 60 8.27 -9.20 6.14
N SER A 61 7.06 -9.70 5.90
CA SER A 61 5.79 -9.00 5.97
C SER A 61 4.77 -9.88 6.71
N VAL A 62 3.74 -9.23 7.26
CA VAL A 62 2.54 -9.92 7.72
C VAL A 62 1.37 -9.55 6.82
N ARG A 63 0.98 -10.50 5.97
CA ARG A 63 -0.20 -10.44 5.12
C ARG A 63 -1.47 -10.50 5.96
N LEU A 64 -2.44 -9.66 5.61
CA LEU A 64 -3.77 -9.61 6.22
C LEU A 64 -4.79 -10.25 5.28
N ARG A 65 -5.30 -11.41 5.67
CA ARG A 65 -6.42 -12.06 4.97
C ARG A 65 -7.72 -11.64 5.63
N VAL A 66 -8.53 -10.88 4.89
CA VAL A 66 -9.85 -10.45 5.37
C VAL A 66 -10.79 -11.65 5.27
N ALA A 67 -11.25 -12.13 6.42
CA ALA A 67 -12.13 -13.28 6.50
C ALA A 67 -13.48 -12.88 7.10
N PRO A 68 -14.60 -13.41 6.57
CA PRO A 68 -15.86 -13.38 7.29
C PRO A 68 -15.69 -14.09 8.63
N SER A 69 -15.93 -13.39 9.74
CA SER A 69 -15.87 -14.02 11.05
C SER A 69 -17.18 -14.75 11.35
N ALA A 70 -17.13 -16.05 11.61
CA ALA A 70 -18.26 -16.82 12.10
C ALA A 70 -18.62 -16.50 13.58
N LYS A 71 -17.72 -15.80 14.30
CA LYS A 71 -17.90 -15.41 15.71
C LYS A 71 -17.91 -13.89 15.85
N PRO A 72 -18.70 -13.32 16.77
CA PRO A 72 -18.60 -11.90 17.07
C PRO A 72 -17.19 -11.58 17.60
N PRO A 73 -16.56 -10.48 17.16
CA PRO A 73 -15.24 -10.10 17.64
C PRO A 73 -15.30 -9.81 19.15
N GLN A 74 -14.27 -10.24 19.87
CA GLN A 74 -14.07 -9.87 21.26
C GLN A 74 -13.43 -8.49 21.35
N LEU A 75 -13.53 -7.89 22.54
CA LEU A 75 -12.94 -6.58 22.82
C LEU A 75 -11.43 -6.59 22.55
N GLY A 76 -10.99 -5.69 21.69
CA GLY A 76 -9.60 -5.54 21.29
C GLY A 76 -9.14 -6.52 20.21
N ASP A 77 -10.01 -7.36 19.63
CA ASP A 77 -9.59 -8.27 18.55
C ASP A 77 -9.17 -7.51 17.30
N SER A 78 -8.18 -8.04 16.59
CA SER A 78 -7.72 -7.50 15.31
C SER A 78 -8.83 -7.54 14.26
N ARG A 79 -9.04 -6.42 13.56
CA ARG A 79 -10.08 -6.28 12.52
C ARG A 79 -9.85 -5.07 11.63
N ILE A 80 -10.49 -5.10 10.47
CA ILE A 80 -10.75 -3.89 9.68
C ILE A 80 -12.21 -3.47 9.84
N GLY A 81 -12.47 -2.17 9.69
CA GLY A 81 -13.80 -1.57 9.77
C GLY A 81 -14.50 -1.72 11.13
N GLY A 82 -15.77 -1.30 11.18
CA GLY A 82 -16.57 -1.24 12.41
C GLY A 82 -16.19 -0.07 13.30
N ARG A 83 -16.31 -0.26 14.62
CA ARG A 83 -15.92 0.72 15.64
C ARG A 83 -14.66 0.24 16.35
N PRO A 84 -13.73 1.12 16.74
CA PRO A 84 -12.54 0.72 17.48
C PRO A 84 -12.84 0.44 18.96
N ASP A 85 -12.01 -0.41 19.58
CA ASP A 85 -11.96 -0.59 21.03
C ASP A 85 -10.79 0.25 21.59
N LEU A 86 -11.02 1.52 21.87
CA LEU A 86 -9.98 2.43 22.36
C LEU A 86 -9.87 2.37 23.89
N PRO A 87 -8.70 2.71 24.47
CA PRO A 87 -8.61 3.00 25.89
C PRO A 87 -9.62 4.05 26.31
N LYS A 88 -10.28 3.87 27.47
CA LYS A 88 -11.26 4.83 27.99
C LYS A 88 -10.68 6.26 28.03
N GLY A 89 -11.46 7.22 27.55
CA GLY A 89 -11.07 8.63 27.52
C GLY A 89 -10.12 9.03 26.39
N THR A 90 -9.75 8.11 25.50
CA THR A 90 -8.99 8.45 24.28
C THR A 90 -9.81 9.42 23.41
N PRO A 91 -9.30 10.63 23.11
CA PRO A 91 -9.99 11.54 22.21
C PRO A 91 -10.11 10.94 20.81
N TRP A 92 -11.27 11.11 20.19
CA TRP A 92 -11.46 10.68 18.80
C TRP A 92 -10.60 11.55 17.87
N PRO A 93 -9.86 10.98 16.90
CA PRO A 93 -9.08 11.77 15.94
C PRO A 93 -9.98 12.68 15.09
N ILE A 94 -9.69 13.97 15.07
CA ILE A 94 -10.47 15.00 14.36
C ILE A 94 -9.56 15.80 13.44
N HIS A 95 -10.00 16.04 12.21
CA HIS A 95 -9.35 16.93 11.25
C HIS A 95 -10.34 17.93 10.68
N ALA A 96 -9.97 19.21 10.63
CA ALA A 96 -10.83 20.29 10.11
C ALA A 96 -12.27 20.27 10.69
N GLY A 97 -12.41 19.95 11.99
CA GLY A 97 -13.69 19.86 12.69
C GLY A 97 -14.51 18.59 12.39
N ARG A 98 -13.99 17.63 11.62
CA ARG A 98 -14.64 16.35 11.31
C ARG A 98 -13.92 15.18 11.99
N PRO A 99 -14.67 14.27 12.63
CA PRO A 99 -14.13 12.98 13.06
C PRO A 99 -13.55 12.20 11.88
N LEU A 100 -12.37 11.62 12.05
CA LEU A 100 -11.80 10.69 11.07
C LEU A 100 -12.53 9.34 11.12
N SER A 101 -12.59 8.65 9.98
CA SER A 101 -13.12 7.30 9.89
C SER A 101 -12.12 6.29 10.43
N PHE A 102 -12.60 5.34 11.22
CA PHE A 102 -11.81 4.22 11.68
C PHE A 102 -11.60 3.21 10.55
N LEU A 103 -10.35 2.80 10.34
CA LEU A 103 -9.96 1.86 9.29
C LEU A 103 -9.73 0.46 9.83
N ALA A 104 -8.88 0.33 10.87
CA ALA A 104 -8.44 -0.96 11.37
C ALA A 104 -7.86 -0.86 12.78
N GLN A 105 -7.95 -1.96 13.53
CA GLN A 105 -7.18 -2.17 14.76
C GLN A 105 -6.47 -3.51 14.72
N PHE A 106 -5.27 -3.56 15.30
CA PHE A 106 -4.50 -4.79 15.42
C PHE A 106 -4.00 -4.97 16.85
N ARG A 107 -4.36 -6.09 17.47
CA ARG A 107 -3.74 -6.56 18.72
C ARG A 107 -2.37 -7.11 18.39
N LEU A 108 -1.32 -6.40 18.80
CA LEU A 108 0.06 -6.71 18.39
C LEU A 108 0.59 -8.03 18.96
N ALA A 109 0.01 -8.52 20.06
CA ALA A 109 0.34 -9.85 20.59
C ALA A 109 -0.05 -10.99 19.63
N ASP A 110 -1.03 -10.77 18.76
CA ASP A 110 -1.53 -11.77 17.80
C ASP A 110 -0.81 -11.67 16.44
N VAL A 111 -0.07 -10.58 16.20
CA VAL A 111 0.67 -10.35 14.95
C VAL A 111 1.94 -11.20 14.94
N PRO A 112 2.14 -12.12 13.96
CA PRO A 112 3.37 -12.88 13.83
C PRO A 112 4.60 -11.97 13.71
N ARG A 113 5.74 -12.38 14.28
CA ARG A 113 6.95 -11.53 14.36
C ARG A 113 8.18 -12.19 13.72
N PRO A 114 8.19 -12.47 12.40
CA PRO A 114 9.39 -12.92 11.69
C PRO A 114 10.44 -11.80 11.58
N GLY A 115 11.71 -12.11 11.85
CA GLY A 115 12.86 -11.27 11.51
C GLY A 115 12.74 -9.77 11.87
N SER A 116 12.89 -8.89 10.87
CA SER A 116 12.91 -7.42 10.99
C SER A 116 11.64 -6.75 11.54
N LEU A 117 10.62 -7.52 11.96
CA LEU A 117 9.47 -7.04 12.75
C LEU A 117 9.83 -6.70 14.22
N ILE A 118 11.11 -6.79 14.61
CA ILE A 118 11.58 -6.51 15.97
C ILE A 118 11.24 -5.08 16.45
N ASP A 119 11.06 -4.15 15.51
CA ASP A 119 10.81 -2.73 15.81
C ASP A 119 9.34 -2.37 16.03
N LEU A 120 8.40 -3.22 15.59
CA LEU A 120 6.99 -3.08 15.97
C LEU A 120 6.86 -3.38 17.47
N PRO A 121 6.01 -2.72 18.26
CA PRO A 121 5.77 -3.16 19.64
C PRO A 121 5.29 -4.62 19.68
N SER A 122 5.72 -5.40 20.67
CA SER A 122 5.34 -6.81 20.79
C SER A 122 3.95 -7.03 21.36
N ASP A 123 3.33 -5.99 21.91
CA ASP A 123 2.07 -6.03 22.63
C ASP A 123 1.32 -4.69 22.51
N GLY A 124 0.08 -4.68 23.00
CA GLY A 124 -0.83 -3.55 22.87
C GLY A 124 -1.58 -3.55 21.55
N HIS A 125 -2.06 -2.37 21.16
CA HIS A 125 -2.94 -2.20 20.01
C HIS A 125 -2.49 -1.03 19.14
N LEU A 126 -2.52 -1.23 17.82
CA LEU A 126 -2.48 -0.15 16.85
C LEU A 126 -3.86 0.12 16.29
N TYR A 127 -4.17 1.40 16.04
CA TYR A 127 -5.42 1.85 15.45
C TYR A 127 -5.13 2.82 14.32
N PHE A 128 -5.86 2.69 13.21
CA PHE A 128 -5.67 3.49 12.01
C PHE A 128 -6.94 4.25 11.67
N PHE A 129 -6.80 5.53 11.32
CA PHE A 129 -7.89 6.44 10.99
C PHE A 129 -7.55 7.28 9.76
N TYR A 130 -8.56 7.70 9.00
CA TYR A 130 -8.41 8.47 7.77
C TYR A 130 -9.63 9.36 7.46
N ASP A 131 -9.40 10.50 6.80
CA ASP A 131 -10.44 11.40 6.31
C ASP A 131 -10.99 10.89 4.97
N VAL A 132 -11.98 10.01 5.06
CA VAL A 132 -12.67 9.42 3.89
C VAL A 132 -13.42 10.48 3.08
N GLU A 133 -13.89 11.55 3.72
CA GLU A 133 -14.63 12.61 3.02
C GLU A 133 -13.69 13.52 2.23
N GLY A 134 -12.55 13.89 2.81
CA GLY A 134 -11.53 14.69 2.12
C GLY A 134 -10.72 13.89 1.10
N MET A 135 -10.56 12.59 1.33
CA MET A 135 -9.74 11.67 0.54
C MET A 135 -8.36 12.24 0.12
N PRO A 136 -7.54 12.73 1.07
CA PRO A 136 -6.25 13.32 0.77
C PRO A 136 -5.23 12.28 0.29
N TRP A 137 -4.40 12.70 -0.67
CA TRP A 137 -3.43 11.81 -1.31
C TRP A 137 -2.10 11.71 -0.57
N GLY A 138 -1.83 12.64 0.36
CA GLY A 138 -0.56 12.69 1.09
C GLY A 138 0.54 13.46 0.36
N PHE A 139 0.19 14.16 -0.71
CA PHE A 139 1.12 14.95 -1.51
C PHE A 139 1.29 16.38 -1.00
N ASP A 140 0.32 16.91 -0.23
CA ASP A 140 0.42 18.24 0.36
C ASP A 140 0.83 18.13 1.84
N PRO A 141 1.85 18.86 2.30
CA PRO A 141 2.14 19.01 3.73
C PRO A 141 0.93 19.38 4.60
N LYS A 142 -0.06 20.07 4.02
CA LYS A 142 -1.33 20.45 4.68
C LYS A 142 -2.27 19.27 4.90
N ASP A 143 -2.06 18.14 4.22
CA ASP A 143 -2.82 16.92 4.45
C ASP A 143 -2.51 16.33 5.84
N ARG A 144 -1.44 16.78 6.50
CA ARG A 144 -1.08 16.34 7.86
C ARG A 144 -2.27 16.46 8.82
N GLY A 145 -2.56 15.35 9.49
CA GLY A 145 -3.64 15.23 10.47
C GLY A 145 -4.96 14.76 9.88
N SER A 146 -5.07 14.63 8.56
CA SER A 146 -6.21 13.97 7.90
C SER A 146 -6.16 12.43 8.00
N TRP A 147 -5.14 11.89 8.65
CA TRP A 147 -5.04 10.52 9.12
C TRP A 147 -4.48 10.50 10.55
N ALA A 148 -4.67 9.38 11.25
CA ALA A 148 -4.05 9.17 12.56
C ALA A 148 -3.68 7.70 12.75
N VAL A 149 -2.54 7.47 13.41
CA VAL A 149 -2.15 6.16 13.93
C VAL A 149 -1.98 6.27 15.43
N LEU A 150 -2.78 5.51 16.18
CA LEU A 150 -2.73 5.50 17.64
C LEU A 150 -2.11 4.19 18.13
N TYR A 151 -1.37 4.25 19.22
CA TYR A 151 -0.87 3.09 19.95
C TYR A 151 -1.37 3.10 21.39
N ALA A 152 -1.95 1.99 21.82
CA ALA A 152 -2.28 1.74 23.21
C ALA A 152 -1.36 0.62 23.75
N PRO A 153 -0.66 0.82 24.88
CA PRO A 153 0.13 -0.25 25.48
C PRO A 153 -0.78 -1.37 26.03
N SER A 154 -0.21 -2.56 26.19
CA SER A 154 -0.90 -3.67 26.83
C SER A 154 -1.39 -3.31 28.24
N GLY A 155 -2.55 -3.83 28.62
CA GLY A 155 -3.19 -3.57 29.92
C GLY A 155 -4.02 -2.29 29.99
N ALA A 156 -4.11 -1.50 28.91
CA ALA A 156 -5.05 -0.39 28.82
C ALA A 156 -6.51 -0.90 28.95
N GLU A 157 -7.34 -0.17 29.69
CA GLU A 157 -8.76 -0.50 29.83
C GLU A 157 -9.52 -0.09 28.56
N LEU A 158 -9.73 -1.05 27.66
CA LEU A 158 -10.41 -0.84 26.39
C LEU A 158 -11.93 -0.76 26.57
N ALA A 159 -12.58 0.03 25.73
CA ALA A 159 -14.03 0.04 25.56
C ALA A 159 -14.37 0.36 24.09
N PRO A 160 -15.51 -0.10 23.56
CA PRO A 160 -15.99 0.34 22.26
C PRO A 160 -16.12 1.87 22.26
N ALA A 161 -15.49 2.52 21.29
CA ALA A 161 -15.44 3.97 21.18
C ALA A 161 -16.29 4.48 20.01
N ALA A 162 -16.79 5.69 20.18
CA ALA A 162 -17.51 6.45 19.16
C ALA A 162 -17.09 7.92 19.24
N PRO A 163 -17.24 8.70 18.16
CA PRO A 163 -17.10 10.15 18.22
C PRO A 163 -18.10 10.78 19.20
N ASP A 164 -17.84 12.02 19.59
CA ASP A 164 -18.74 12.79 20.46
C ASP A 164 -20.17 12.83 19.88
N PRO A 165 -21.23 12.66 20.70
CA PRO A 165 -22.61 12.58 20.22
C PRO A 165 -23.12 13.79 19.41
N GLY A 166 -22.46 14.95 19.53
CA GLY A 166 -22.80 16.16 18.77
C GLY A 166 -22.00 16.35 17.48
N ALA A 167 -21.01 15.50 17.20
CA ALA A 167 -20.19 15.59 16.00
C ALA A 167 -20.92 14.97 14.79
N LYS A 168 -20.56 15.42 13.58
CA LYS A 168 -20.95 14.71 12.34
C LYS A 168 -20.36 13.30 12.39
N PRO A 169 -21.17 12.23 12.22
CA PRO A 169 -20.63 10.87 12.25
C PRO A 169 -19.65 10.66 11.08
N PRO A 170 -18.50 10.02 11.31
CA PRO A 170 -17.59 9.62 10.24
C PRO A 170 -18.22 8.51 9.40
N HIS A 171 -17.62 8.23 8.25
CA HIS A 171 -17.98 7.02 7.49
C HIS A 171 -17.60 5.77 8.30
N GLU A 172 -18.55 4.84 8.46
CA GLU A 172 -18.34 3.55 9.14
C GLU A 172 -18.28 2.42 8.09
N PHE A 173 -17.16 1.70 8.04
CA PHE A 173 -16.99 0.51 7.20
C PHE A 173 -17.57 -0.73 7.88
N LYS A 174 -17.95 -1.76 7.10
CA LYS A 174 -18.37 -3.03 7.71
C LYS A 174 -17.16 -3.70 8.37
N ALA A 175 -17.36 -4.22 9.57
CA ALA A 175 -16.31 -4.92 10.29
C ALA A 175 -16.00 -6.27 9.65
N ALA A 176 -14.72 -6.63 9.58
CA ALA A 176 -14.27 -7.97 9.20
C ALA A 176 -13.03 -8.38 10.03
N ALA A 177 -12.98 -9.65 10.41
CA ALA A 177 -11.81 -10.20 11.08
C ALA A 177 -10.65 -10.31 10.09
N VAL A 178 -9.44 -10.31 10.64
CA VAL A 178 -8.23 -10.53 9.86
C VAL A 178 -7.50 -11.75 10.38
N GLU A 179 -7.05 -12.59 9.46
CA GLU A 179 -6.09 -13.64 9.72
C GLU A 179 -4.70 -13.19 9.26
N PHE A 180 -3.69 -13.50 10.07
CA PHE A 180 -2.31 -13.12 9.78
C PHE A 180 -1.54 -14.28 9.15
N ALA A 181 -0.83 -13.99 8.06
CA ALA A 181 0.12 -14.92 7.46
C ALA A 181 1.48 -14.26 7.28
N VAL A 182 2.54 -14.98 7.61
CA VAL A 182 3.92 -14.52 7.35
C VAL A 182 4.24 -14.72 5.87
N GLU A 183 4.85 -13.73 5.27
CA GLU A 183 5.37 -13.79 3.91
C GLU A 183 6.72 -13.07 3.80
N ALA A 184 7.43 -13.33 2.71
CA ALA A 184 8.58 -12.55 2.30
C ALA A 184 8.17 -11.66 1.12
N THR A 185 8.65 -10.42 1.12
CA THR A 185 8.34 -9.43 0.08
C THR A 185 9.62 -8.93 -0.55
N LEU A 186 9.55 -8.66 -1.84
CA LEU A 186 10.61 -8.03 -2.63
C LEU A 186 10.15 -6.63 -3.05
N PRO A 187 11.07 -5.67 -3.25
CA PRO A 187 10.71 -4.33 -3.65
C PRO A 187 10.18 -4.29 -5.08
N ASP A 188 9.16 -3.48 -5.34
CA ASP A 188 8.69 -3.23 -6.70
C ASP A 188 9.80 -2.63 -7.59
N PRO A 189 9.87 -2.93 -8.90
CA PRO A 189 10.86 -2.35 -9.81
C PRO A 189 10.91 -0.82 -9.78
N MET A 190 9.75 -0.16 -9.60
CA MET A 190 9.63 1.30 -9.56
C MET A 190 9.83 1.89 -8.15
N SER A 191 10.26 1.06 -7.17
CA SER A 191 10.49 1.53 -5.81
C SER A 191 11.80 2.31 -5.67
N ASP A 192 11.85 3.23 -4.69
CA ASP A 192 13.08 3.95 -4.38
C ASP A 192 14.20 3.00 -3.89
N VAL A 193 13.86 1.79 -3.44
CA VAL A 193 14.83 0.75 -3.05
C VAL A 193 15.62 0.28 -4.27
N VAL A 194 14.92 -0.07 -5.35
CA VAL A 194 15.53 -0.51 -6.61
C VAL A 194 16.29 0.64 -7.26
N GLU A 195 15.72 1.86 -7.28
CA GLU A 195 16.39 3.07 -7.79
C GLU A 195 17.76 3.27 -7.09
N ARG A 196 17.81 3.15 -5.76
CA ARG A 196 19.06 3.31 -4.98
C ARG A 196 20.10 2.24 -5.24
N LEU A 197 19.69 1.04 -5.64
CA LEU A 197 20.64 -0.01 -6.02
C LEU A 197 21.31 0.30 -7.38
N ALA A 198 20.86 1.33 -8.10
CA ALA A 198 21.39 1.77 -9.38
C ALA A 198 21.52 0.61 -10.38
N LEU A 199 20.49 -0.22 -10.42
CA LEU A 199 20.48 -1.43 -11.22
C LEU A 199 20.14 -1.11 -12.67
N ASP A 200 21.14 -0.67 -13.43
CA ASP A 200 21.03 -0.45 -14.87
C ASP A 200 20.81 -1.76 -15.67
N THR A 201 20.95 -2.91 -15.01
CA THR A 201 21.08 -4.23 -15.64
C THR A 201 19.86 -5.13 -15.50
N VAL A 202 18.77 -4.62 -14.92
CA VAL A 202 17.56 -5.41 -14.69
C VAL A 202 16.52 -4.90 -15.65
N ASP A 203 16.08 -5.76 -16.56
CA ASP A 203 14.92 -5.45 -17.38
C ASP A 203 13.70 -5.42 -16.44
N ASP A 204 13.06 -4.26 -16.35
CA ASP A 204 11.86 -4.05 -15.52
C ASP A 204 10.75 -5.05 -15.89
N GLU A 205 10.65 -5.45 -17.16
CA GLU A 205 9.65 -6.40 -17.62
C GLU A 205 9.95 -7.82 -17.13
N ASP A 206 11.22 -8.24 -17.16
CA ASP A 206 11.67 -9.53 -16.61
C ASP A 206 11.50 -9.58 -15.10
N TYR A 207 11.80 -8.47 -14.40
CA TYR A 207 11.63 -8.42 -12.95
C TYR A 207 10.16 -8.41 -12.55
N ALA A 208 9.33 -7.63 -13.23
CA ALA A 208 7.89 -7.65 -13.02
C ALA A 208 7.29 -9.02 -13.35
N ALA A 209 7.77 -9.70 -14.40
CA ALA A 209 7.36 -11.08 -14.72
C ALA A 209 7.78 -12.08 -13.64
N PHE A 210 8.97 -11.93 -13.06
CA PHE A 210 9.40 -12.72 -11.91
C PHE A 210 8.46 -12.51 -10.72
N LEU A 211 8.15 -11.26 -10.36
CA LEU A 211 7.28 -10.96 -9.22
C LEU A 211 5.89 -11.58 -9.42
N ARG A 212 5.30 -11.41 -10.61
CA ARG A 212 4.04 -12.08 -10.98
C ARG A 212 4.10 -13.60 -10.89
N SER A 213 5.26 -14.21 -11.18
CA SER A 213 5.45 -15.67 -11.03
C SER A 213 5.54 -16.13 -9.57
N LYS A 214 5.80 -15.20 -8.64
CA LYS A 214 5.84 -15.44 -7.18
C LYS A 214 4.54 -15.07 -6.49
N GLU A 215 3.71 -14.25 -7.11
CA GLU A 215 2.36 -13.96 -6.66
C GLU A 215 1.52 -15.24 -6.71
N ASP A 216 0.89 -15.57 -5.59
CA ASP A 216 -0.10 -16.63 -5.53
C ASP A 216 -1.30 -16.19 -6.38
N THR A 217 -1.71 -16.98 -7.37
CA THR A 217 -2.73 -16.58 -8.36
C THR A 217 -4.11 -16.33 -7.75
N ASP A 218 -4.29 -16.65 -6.46
CA ASP A 218 -5.50 -16.41 -5.65
C ASP A 218 -5.46 -15.09 -4.83
N ALA A 219 -4.35 -14.31 -4.87
CA ALA A 219 -4.04 -13.26 -3.89
C ALA A 219 -3.93 -11.83 -4.47
N THR A 220 -4.87 -11.39 -5.30
CA THR A 220 -4.69 -10.16 -6.10
C THR A 220 -4.95 -8.84 -5.38
N LEU A 221 -5.42 -8.81 -4.13
CA LEU A 221 -5.65 -7.56 -3.36
C LEU A 221 -5.46 -7.80 -1.85
N GLU A 222 -4.22 -7.88 -1.36
CA GLU A 222 -3.97 -8.18 0.06
C GLU A 222 -3.24 -7.05 0.80
N SER A 223 -3.88 -6.63 1.89
CA SER A 223 -3.34 -5.68 2.86
C SER A 223 -2.22 -6.33 3.66
N ARG A 224 -1.26 -5.54 4.17
CA ARG A 224 -0.10 -6.08 4.91
C ARG A 224 0.48 -5.11 5.92
N ILE A 225 1.16 -5.66 6.91
CA ILE A 225 1.95 -4.92 7.92
C ILE A 225 3.44 -5.14 7.63
N LEU A 226 4.18 -4.02 7.55
CA LEU A 226 5.60 -3.97 7.15
C LEU A 226 5.89 -4.63 5.78
N GLY A 227 7.16 -4.91 5.49
CA GLY A 227 7.63 -5.42 4.21
C GLY A 227 7.80 -4.33 3.15
N HIS A 228 7.93 -4.76 1.89
CA HIS A 228 7.84 -3.88 0.73
C HIS A 228 6.38 -3.71 0.29
N PRO A 229 5.98 -2.48 -0.10
CA PRO A 229 4.64 -2.23 -0.62
C PRO A 229 4.47 -2.85 -2.00
N GLN A 230 3.23 -3.18 -2.34
CA GLN A 230 2.83 -3.43 -3.73
C GLN A 230 2.39 -2.10 -4.33
N LEU A 231 3.22 -1.51 -5.17
CA LEU A 231 2.97 -0.18 -5.73
C LEU A 231 1.86 -0.23 -6.78
N ILE A 232 1.12 0.87 -6.91
CA ILE A 232 0.24 1.12 -8.07
C ILE A 232 0.88 2.16 -8.99
N GLN A 233 1.56 3.14 -8.40
CA GLN A 233 2.19 4.26 -9.10
C GLN A 233 3.71 4.24 -8.84
N ASN A 234 4.27 5.24 -8.17
CA ASN A 234 5.72 5.37 -7.95
C ASN A 234 6.14 4.97 -6.52
N GLY A 235 7.45 4.90 -6.28
CA GLY A 235 8.03 4.83 -4.95
C GLY A 235 7.60 6.02 -4.07
N MET A 236 7.27 5.73 -2.81
CA MET A 236 6.70 6.71 -1.89
C MET A 236 7.68 7.19 -0.81
N GLN A 237 8.90 6.66 -0.73
CA GLN A 237 9.82 6.97 0.37
C GLN A 237 10.33 8.41 0.24
N LEU A 238 10.68 8.84 -0.98
CA LEU A 238 11.04 10.22 -1.23
C LEU A 238 9.82 11.16 -1.06
N GLU A 239 8.65 10.77 -1.57
CA GLU A 239 7.40 11.53 -1.41
C GLU A 239 7.09 11.80 0.07
N CYS A 240 7.09 10.76 0.91
CA CYS A 240 6.89 10.88 2.35
C CYS A 240 7.93 11.81 2.98
N GLN A 241 9.20 11.66 2.61
CA GLN A 241 10.28 12.47 3.16
C GLN A 241 10.14 13.95 2.79
N LEU A 242 9.76 14.28 1.57
CA LEU A 242 9.58 15.67 1.13
C LEU A 242 8.28 16.28 1.69
N ALA A 243 7.15 15.59 1.56
CA ALA A 243 5.84 16.07 2.02
C ALA A 243 5.81 16.30 3.54
N SER A 244 6.35 15.35 4.31
CA SER A 244 6.44 15.51 5.76
C SER A 244 7.34 16.67 6.22
N ASN A 245 8.24 17.15 5.36
CA ASN A 245 9.14 18.29 5.58
C ASN A 245 8.69 19.59 4.86
N GLY A 246 7.41 19.68 4.50
CA GLY A 246 6.82 20.94 4.03
C GLY A 246 7.01 21.21 2.54
N ILE A 247 7.25 20.19 1.72
CA ILE A 247 7.35 20.31 0.25
C ILE A 247 6.13 19.65 -0.38
N TYR A 248 5.35 20.38 -1.17
CA TYR A 248 4.28 19.80 -1.97
C TYR A 248 4.85 18.93 -3.08
N VAL A 249 4.44 17.66 -3.16
CA VAL A 249 4.97 16.67 -4.13
C VAL A 249 3.94 16.20 -5.16
N GLY A 250 2.77 16.84 -5.23
CA GLY A 250 1.74 16.51 -6.23
C GLY A 250 2.05 17.04 -7.63
N GLY A 251 3.15 17.76 -7.78
CA GLY A 251 3.65 18.28 -9.05
C GLY A 251 5.18 18.25 -9.12
N PRO A 252 5.76 18.32 -10.32
CA PRO A 252 7.22 18.23 -10.52
C PRO A 252 7.98 19.37 -9.83
N GLU A 253 7.34 20.50 -9.55
CA GLU A 253 7.96 21.68 -8.95
C GLU A 253 8.55 21.40 -7.57
N GLY A 254 7.90 20.55 -6.77
CA GLY A 254 8.37 20.17 -5.45
C GLY A 254 9.74 19.48 -5.47
N TYR A 255 9.99 18.70 -6.53
CA TYR A 255 11.25 17.97 -6.71
C TYR A 255 12.42 18.86 -7.14
N HIS A 256 12.14 20.12 -7.51
CA HIS A 256 13.15 21.15 -7.76
C HIS A 256 13.46 22.02 -6.53
N ASP A 257 12.82 21.79 -5.38
CA ASP A 257 13.12 22.52 -4.15
C ASP A 257 14.60 22.30 -3.75
N PRO A 258 15.37 23.35 -3.42
CA PRO A 258 16.79 23.24 -3.11
C PRO A 258 17.10 22.31 -1.92
N ARG A 259 16.11 22.04 -1.05
CA ARG A 259 16.24 21.12 0.09
C ARG A 259 16.18 19.65 -0.31
N VAL A 260 15.72 19.31 -1.52
CA VAL A 260 15.54 17.91 -1.98
C VAL A 260 16.83 17.11 -1.89
N ALA A 261 17.98 17.71 -2.28
CA ALA A 261 19.27 17.02 -2.26
C ALA A 261 19.69 16.58 -0.84
N GLU A 262 19.38 17.40 0.17
CA GLU A 262 19.64 17.07 1.57
C GLU A 262 18.63 16.05 2.09
N LEU A 263 17.33 16.27 1.82
CA LEU A 263 16.24 15.45 2.33
C LEU A 263 16.24 14.03 1.73
N LYS A 264 16.61 13.85 0.46
CA LYS A 264 16.63 12.54 -0.22
C LYS A 264 17.44 11.50 0.54
N ARG A 265 18.50 11.90 1.27
CA ARG A 265 19.33 10.97 2.05
C ARG A 265 18.56 10.27 3.17
N ALA A 266 17.58 10.94 3.77
CA ALA A 266 16.77 10.39 4.84
C ALA A 266 15.51 9.65 4.35
N ALA A 267 15.24 9.65 3.02
CA ALA A 267 14.12 8.89 2.46
C ALA A 267 14.25 7.39 2.74
N ALA A 268 15.48 6.87 2.78
CA ALA A 268 15.75 5.48 3.10
C ALA A 268 15.39 5.06 4.53
N ASP A 269 15.05 5.98 5.44
CA ASP A 269 14.58 5.66 6.80
C ASP A 269 13.10 5.28 6.84
N TRP A 270 12.33 5.59 5.79
CA TRP A 270 10.91 5.29 5.73
C TRP A 270 10.66 3.80 5.52
N ARG A 271 9.78 3.25 6.34
CA ARG A 271 9.31 1.86 6.32
C ARG A 271 7.80 1.87 6.13
N LEU A 272 7.30 0.91 5.36
CA LEU A 272 5.87 0.65 5.33
C LEU A 272 5.43 0.22 6.73
N LEU A 273 4.37 0.83 7.27
CA LEU A 273 3.73 0.43 8.52
C LEU A 273 2.52 -0.45 8.24
N LEU A 274 1.64 0.00 7.35
CA LEU A 274 0.43 -0.70 6.92
C LEU A 274 0.15 -0.33 5.46
N GLN A 275 -0.08 -1.32 4.61
CA GLN A 275 -0.79 -1.15 3.35
C GLN A 275 -2.20 -1.69 3.54
N LEU A 276 -3.21 -0.85 3.32
CA LEU A 276 -4.63 -1.22 3.39
C LEU A 276 -5.22 -1.07 1.98
N ASP A 277 -5.62 -2.21 1.42
CA ASP A 277 -6.23 -2.28 0.10
C ASP A 277 -7.69 -1.83 0.11
N SER A 278 -8.24 -1.59 -1.08
CA SER A 278 -9.68 -1.49 -1.22
C SER A 278 -10.32 -2.86 -0.93
N HIS A 279 -11.37 -2.86 -0.12
CA HIS A 279 -12.14 -4.05 0.28
C HIS A 279 -13.62 -3.75 0.05
N GLU A 280 -14.10 -4.04 -1.16
CA GLU A 280 -15.46 -3.65 -1.61
C GLU A 280 -16.55 -4.24 -0.70
N ASP A 281 -16.40 -5.50 -0.27
CA ASP A 281 -17.34 -6.17 0.62
C ASP A 281 -17.53 -5.40 1.96
N GLN A 282 -16.47 -4.75 2.43
CA GLN A 282 -16.42 -3.95 3.64
C GLN A 282 -16.77 -2.47 3.40
N GLY A 283 -16.96 -2.08 2.14
CA GLY A 283 -17.25 -0.73 1.70
C GLY A 283 -16.01 0.17 1.61
N MET A 284 -14.81 -0.40 1.62
CA MET A 284 -13.55 0.34 1.49
C MET A 284 -13.19 0.49 0.02
N MET A 285 -13.15 1.73 -0.47
CA MET A 285 -12.81 2.06 -1.85
C MET A 285 -11.95 3.32 -1.87
N TRP A 286 -10.70 3.19 -2.34
CA TRP A 286 -9.71 4.27 -2.32
C TRP A 286 -9.44 4.78 -3.73
N GLY A 287 -10.10 5.86 -4.15
CA GLY A 287 -10.02 6.31 -5.54
C GLY A 287 -10.57 5.24 -6.50
N ASP A 288 -9.84 4.94 -7.58
CA ASP A 288 -10.17 3.84 -8.49
C ASP A 288 -9.52 2.52 -8.02
N SER A 289 -10.16 1.84 -7.06
CA SER A 289 -9.71 0.57 -6.49
C SER A 289 -8.25 0.58 -6.01
N GLY A 290 -7.86 1.69 -5.39
CA GLY A 290 -6.51 1.94 -4.91
C GLY A 290 -6.21 1.39 -3.53
N ARG A 291 -5.16 1.93 -2.91
CA ARG A 291 -4.57 1.51 -1.64
C ARG A 291 -4.16 2.71 -0.79
N LEU A 292 -4.32 2.58 0.52
CA LEU A 292 -3.72 3.47 1.51
C LEU A 292 -2.42 2.86 2.04
N TYR A 293 -1.35 3.65 2.07
CA TYR A 293 -0.05 3.25 2.61
C TYR A 293 0.32 4.16 3.76
N PHE A 294 0.32 3.61 4.97
CA PHE A 294 0.89 4.26 6.13
C PHE A 294 2.38 3.97 6.16
N TRP A 295 3.18 5.02 6.16
CA TRP A 295 4.62 5.01 6.26
C TRP A 295 5.07 5.59 7.60
N ILE A 296 6.15 5.07 8.15
CA ILE A 296 6.75 5.58 9.38
C ILE A 296 8.27 5.51 9.25
N ARG A 297 8.99 6.46 9.84
CA ARG A 297 10.44 6.36 9.89
C ARG A 297 10.89 5.37 10.96
N GLU A 298 11.98 4.66 10.70
CA GLU A 298 12.50 3.60 11.57
C GLU A 298 12.70 4.05 13.03
N GLN A 299 13.28 5.23 13.24
CA GLN A 299 13.50 5.82 14.56
C GLN A 299 12.19 6.18 15.28
N ASP A 300 11.16 6.60 14.54
CA ASP A 300 9.86 6.94 15.11
C ASP A 300 9.08 5.66 15.45
N LEU A 301 9.22 4.59 14.66
CA LEU A 301 8.68 3.27 14.98
C LEU A 301 9.29 2.71 16.27
N ARG A 302 10.63 2.69 16.38
CA ARG A 302 11.34 2.24 17.60
C ARG A 302 10.96 3.07 18.83
N ALA A 303 10.73 4.37 18.66
CA ALA A 303 10.32 5.28 19.72
C ALA A 303 8.79 5.28 19.99
N LYS A 304 8.01 4.42 19.30
CA LYS A 304 6.55 4.35 19.40
C LYS A 304 5.84 5.68 19.12
N ARG A 305 6.43 6.51 18.24
CA ARG A 305 5.93 7.82 17.80
C ARG A 305 5.03 7.68 16.57
N PHE A 306 3.95 6.91 16.72
CA PHE A 306 2.99 6.66 15.64
C PHE A 306 2.23 7.91 15.19
N ASP A 307 2.21 8.96 16.03
CA ASP A 307 1.73 10.30 15.68
C ASP A 307 2.48 10.94 14.50
N ARG A 308 3.65 10.41 14.14
CA ARG A 308 4.49 10.90 13.04
C ARG A 308 4.35 10.12 11.74
N ALA A 309 3.48 9.13 11.69
CA ALA A 309 3.20 8.40 10.45
C ALA A 309 2.71 9.34 9.33
N TRP A 310 3.08 9.01 8.10
CA TRP A 310 2.62 9.70 6.89
C TRP A 310 1.77 8.73 6.07
N LEU A 311 0.70 9.20 5.46
CA LEU A 311 -0.12 8.39 4.57
C LEU A 311 0.11 8.84 3.14
N VAL A 312 0.12 7.88 2.22
CA VAL A 312 0.00 8.10 0.78
C VAL A 312 -1.17 7.27 0.26
N LEU A 313 -1.97 7.83 -0.63
CA LEU A 313 -2.98 7.10 -1.41
C LEU A 313 -2.46 6.95 -2.84
N GLN A 314 -2.53 5.73 -3.37
CA GLN A 314 -2.36 5.49 -4.81
C GLN A 314 -3.58 4.74 -5.34
N CYS A 315 -3.99 5.00 -6.58
CA CYS A 315 -5.04 4.26 -7.29
C CYS A 315 -4.69 4.10 -8.77
N TYR A 316 -5.47 3.25 -9.48
CA TYR A 316 -5.26 2.95 -10.90
C TYR A 316 -5.68 4.09 -11.83
#